data_AF-A0A7S3G8W0-F1
#
_entry.id   AF-A0A7S3G8W0-F1
#
_cell.length_a   1.000
_cell.length_b   1.000
_cell.length_c   1.000
_cell.angle_alpha   90.00
_cell.angle_beta   90.00
_cell.angle_gamma   90.00
#
_symmetry.space_group_name_H-M   'P 1'
#
loop_
_entity.id
_entity.type
_entity.pdbx_description
1 polymer ?
#
loop_
_entity_poly.entity_id
_entity_poly.type
_entity_poly.pdbx_seq_one_letter_code
_entity_poly.pdbx_strand_id
1 'polypeptide(L)'
;ILVWTRSARSVPFESWSSVKLFDPLGLPEDNLGFGGASISADGLIVVAGKHGYDGGGVDSGAVMVWERSSKAVSFADVQAVKLVYPFGQTEDYLGQGSPSISNDGLTLVAAAPGMGDGTVLVWERSNRADSFQSTSVVLLPQHPTIPQYDIGEGGVTITGDGLMIVAGAPYADTTKSGAGAVFVWKRATTEIAFDDVAPTALVNPFASSSDYLGRGRVGTSPDGLVIAAGAHGSDRSGSLSGSVVVWEIPVNYHCPPHYAGQECRPCPAEWEGTAKCDAGYAAI
;
A
#
# COMPACT_ATOMS: atom_id res chain seq x y z
N ILE A 1 -3.04 18.95 1.69
CA ILE A 1 -2.90 18.14 0.44
C ILE A 1 -3.49 18.93 -0.73
N LEU A 2 -2.94 18.84 -1.94
CA LEU A 2 -3.51 19.47 -3.15
C LEU A 2 -4.02 18.37 -4.10
N VAL A 3 -5.27 18.49 -4.53
CA VAL A 3 -5.84 17.63 -5.58
C VAL A 3 -5.94 18.46 -6.85
N TRP A 4 -5.32 17.97 -7.92
CA TRP A 4 -5.37 18.60 -9.23
C TRP A 4 -6.33 17.84 -10.14
N THR A 5 -7.26 18.56 -10.77
CA THR A 5 -8.16 18.01 -11.78
C THR A 5 -7.85 18.63 -13.12
N ARG A 6 -7.65 17.77 -14.12
CA ARG A 6 -7.52 18.19 -15.52
C ARG A 6 -8.85 18.18 -16.24
N SER A 7 -8.97 19.01 -17.26
CA SER A 7 -10.10 19.00 -18.18
C SER A 7 -10.26 17.63 -18.86
N ALA A 8 -11.50 17.32 -19.26
CA ALA A 8 -11.80 16.06 -19.92
C ALA A 8 -11.04 15.95 -21.24
N ARG A 9 -10.63 14.74 -21.63
CA ARG A 9 -9.92 14.53 -22.91
C ARG A 9 -10.73 14.97 -24.15
N SER A 10 -12.04 15.14 -24.00
CA SER A 10 -12.95 15.58 -25.06
C SER A 10 -12.91 17.09 -25.33
N VAL A 11 -12.30 17.91 -24.46
CA VAL A 11 -12.17 19.35 -24.73
C VAL A 11 -10.88 19.66 -25.48
N PRO A 12 -10.88 20.63 -26.41
CA PRO A 12 -9.75 20.91 -27.30
C PRO A 12 -8.55 21.56 -26.59
N PHE A 13 -8.73 22.05 -25.36
CA PHE A 13 -7.67 22.68 -24.58
C PHE A 13 -7.56 22.05 -23.20
N GLU A 14 -6.33 21.71 -22.82
CA GLU A 14 -6.02 21.24 -21.49
C GLU A 14 -6.09 22.40 -20.49
N SER A 15 -6.85 22.19 -19.41
CA SER A 15 -6.86 23.10 -18.27
C SER A 15 -6.75 22.31 -16.99
N TRP A 16 -6.15 22.93 -15.98
CA TRP A 16 -5.96 22.35 -14.66
C TRP A 16 -6.62 23.25 -13.62
N SER A 17 -7.30 22.64 -12.66
CA SER A 17 -7.77 23.29 -11.44
C SER A 17 -7.31 22.51 -10.23
N SER A 18 -7.26 23.17 -9.07
CA SER A 18 -6.79 22.56 -7.83
C SER A 18 -7.73 22.84 -6.67
N VAL A 19 -7.89 21.86 -5.79
CA VAL A 19 -8.54 22.00 -4.49
C VAL A 19 -7.56 21.64 -3.38
N LYS A 20 -7.51 22.45 -2.32
CA LYS A 20 -6.74 22.14 -1.12
C LYS A 20 -7.61 21.34 -0.14
N LEU A 21 -7.16 20.14 0.21
CA LEU A 21 -7.74 19.34 1.28
C LEU A 21 -6.97 19.57 2.58
N PHE A 22 -7.73 19.75 3.66
CA PHE A 22 -7.25 19.97 5.01
C PHE A 22 -8.28 19.43 6.02
N ASP A 23 -7.83 19.19 7.25
CA ASP A 23 -8.72 18.89 8.37
C ASP A 23 -9.17 20.23 9.00
N PRO A 24 -10.45 20.62 8.93
CA PRO A 24 -10.92 21.86 9.54
C PRO A 24 -10.86 21.84 11.08
N LEU A 25 -10.72 20.66 11.68
CA LEU A 25 -10.56 20.46 13.12
C LEU A 25 -9.12 20.09 13.49
N GLY A 26 -8.17 20.27 12.57
CA GLY A 26 -6.76 20.00 12.81
C GLY A 26 -6.16 20.94 13.86
N LEU A 27 -5.37 20.38 14.76
CA LEU A 27 -4.54 21.06 15.74
C LEU A 27 -3.12 21.28 15.17
N PRO A 28 -2.30 22.15 15.80
CA PRO A 28 -0.87 22.23 15.49
C PRO A 28 -0.21 20.85 15.58
N GLU A 29 0.83 20.63 14.77
CA GLU A 29 1.68 19.42 14.82
C GLU A 29 1.02 18.09 14.46
N ASP A 30 -0.27 18.10 14.08
CA ASP A 30 -0.99 16.94 13.55
C ASP A 30 -0.37 16.31 12.26
N ASN A 31 0.52 17.04 11.58
CA ASN A 31 1.35 16.57 10.46
C ASN A 31 0.58 15.89 9.29
N LEU A 32 -0.61 16.40 8.96
CA LEU A 32 -1.44 15.88 7.87
C LEU A 32 -0.69 15.88 6.52
N GLY A 33 -0.55 14.70 5.93
CA GLY A 33 0.07 14.49 4.63
C GLY A 33 1.59 14.44 4.65
N PHE A 34 2.24 14.36 5.82
CA PHE A 34 3.69 14.16 5.96
C PHE A 34 4.15 12.92 5.18
N GLY A 35 3.48 11.80 5.43
CA GLY A 35 3.67 10.55 4.73
C GLY A 35 3.13 10.54 3.29
N GLY A 36 2.66 11.65 2.73
CA GLY A 36 2.04 11.67 1.42
C GLY A 36 0.56 11.29 1.44
N ALA A 37 0.01 11.06 0.25
CA ALA A 37 -1.39 10.77 0.02
C ALA A 37 -1.56 9.74 -1.11
N SER A 38 -2.65 9.00 -1.08
CA SER A 38 -3.04 8.05 -2.12
C SER A 38 -4.45 8.36 -2.65
N ILE A 39 -4.75 7.89 -3.85
CA ILE A 39 -5.99 8.17 -4.56
C ILE A 39 -6.49 6.87 -5.23
N SER A 40 -7.80 6.61 -5.16
CA SER A 40 -8.41 5.48 -5.88
C SER A 40 -8.30 5.67 -7.39
N ALA A 41 -8.31 4.57 -8.15
CA ALA A 41 -8.11 4.62 -9.61
C ALA A 41 -9.14 5.48 -10.35
N ASP A 42 -10.37 5.54 -9.84
CA ASP A 42 -11.42 6.40 -10.37
C ASP A 42 -11.36 7.85 -9.89
N GLY A 43 -10.45 8.18 -8.97
CA GLY A 43 -10.26 9.53 -8.44
C GLY A 43 -11.42 10.03 -7.57
N LEU A 44 -12.18 9.12 -6.95
CA LEU A 44 -13.28 9.47 -6.04
C LEU A 44 -12.88 9.50 -4.56
N ILE A 45 -11.79 8.82 -4.19
CA ILE A 45 -11.30 8.75 -2.81
C ILE A 45 -9.86 9.26 -2.76
N VAL A 46 -9.58 10.14 -1.80
CA VAL A 46 -8.22 10.57 -1.45
C VAL A 46 -7.99 10.24 0.02
N VAL A 47 -6.83 9.65 0.32
CA VAL A 47 -6.45 9.23 1.68
C VAL A 47 -5.10 9.83 2.05
N ALA A 48 -4.93 10.23 3.30
CA ALA A 48 -3.65 10.74 3.81
C ALA A 48 -3.50 10.54 5.30
N GLY A 49 -2.27 10.29 5.75
CA GLY A 49 -1.96 10.09 7.15
C GLY A 49 -1.80 11.41 7.93
N LYS A 50 -2.06 11.35 9.23
CA LYS A 50 -2.08 12.45 10.19
C LYS A 50 -1.45 11.94 11.50
N HIS A 51 -0.15 11.71 11.48
CA HIS A 51 0.52 10.92 12.52
C HIS A 51 0.72 11.65 13.85
N GLY A 52 0.71 12.98 13.87
CA GLY A 52 0.78 13.76 15.10
C GLY A 52 -0.58 13.95 15.80
N TYR A 53 -1.56 13.09 15.48
CA TYR A 53 -2.91 13.23 16.03
C TYR A 53 -3.03 12.59 17.41
N ASP A 54 -3.51 13.36 18.38
CA ASP A 54 -3.53 12.98 19.80
C ASP A 54 -4.84 12.30 20.28
N GLY A 55 -5.54 11.57 19.41
CA GLY A 55 -6.86 11.04 19.74
C GLY A 55 -6.90 9.80 20.65
N GLY A 56 -5.88 8.96 20.61
CA GLY A 56 -5.71 7.77 21.46
C GLY A 56 -4.59 7.91 22.50
N GLY A 57 -3.63 8.80 22.24
CA GLY A 57 -2.44 9.12 23.03
C GLY A 57 -1.63 10.17 22.27
N VAL A 58 -0.57 10.72 22.87
CA VAL A 58 0.29 11.72 22.19
C VAL A 58 0.88 11.09 20.94
N ASP A 59 0.71 11.70 19.76
CA ASP A 59 1.15 11.17 18.47
C ASP A 59 0.61 9.76 18.14
N SER A 60 -0.57 9.40 18.65
CA SER A 60 -1.22 8.11 18.32
C SER A 60 -1.57 7.97 16.84
N GLY A 61 -1.78 9.09 16.15
CA GLY A 61 -1.99 9.17 14.72
C GLY A 61 -3.41 8.86 14.24
N ALA A 62 -3.64 9.15 12.95
CA ALA A 62 -4.91 8.95 12.26
C ALA A 62 -4.73 8.91 10.74
N VAL A 63 -5.78 8.48 10.04
CA VAL A 63 -5.88 8.58 8.58
C VAL A 63 -7.12 9.40 8.21
N MET A 64 -6.95 10.37 7.33
CA MET A 64 -8.05 11.17 6.79
C MET A 64 -8.46 10.64 5.41
N VAL A 65 -9.76 10.53 5.18
CA VAL A 65 -10.38 10.02 3.96
C VAL A 65 -11.35 11.06 3.42
N TRP A 66 -11.11 11.57 2.22
CA TRP A 66 -12.08 12.39 1.49
C TRP A 66 -12.69 11.53 0.39
N GLU A 67 -14.01 11.35 0.42
CA GLU A 67 -14.75 10.61 -0.58
C GLU A 67 -15.85 11.48 -1.17
N ARG A 68 -15.89 11.54 -2.50
CA ARG A 68 -16.95 12.21 -3.25
C ARG A 68 -17.80 11.20 -4.01
N SER A 69 -19.09 11.45 -4.10
CA SER A 69 -20.04 10.52 -4.75
C SER A 69 -19.83 10.39 -6.27
N SER A 70 -19.23 11.39 -6.91
CA SER A 70 -18.92 11.36 -8.35
C SER A 70 -17.88 12.42 -8.72
N LYS A 71 -17.34 12.35 -9.95
CA LYS A 71 -16.41 13.36 -10.48
C LYS A 71 -17.03 14.76 -10.64
N ALA A 72 -18.36 14.85 -10.64
CA ALA A 72 -19.08 16.13 -10.72
C ALA A 72 -19.11 16.87 -9.36
N VAL A 73 -18.94 16.15 -8.25
CA VAL A 73 -18.83 16.75 -6.92
C VAL A 73 -17.39 17.19 -6.69
N SER A 74 -17.20 18.42 -6.22
CA SER A 74 -15.88 18.93 -5.86
C SER A 74 -15.42 18.34 -4.54
N PHE A 75 -14.13 18.05 -4.41
CA PHE A 75 -13.58 17.71 -3.09
C PHE A 75 -13.63 18.88 -2.09
N ALA A 76 -13.89 20.11 -2.56
CA ALA A 76 -14.11 21.25 -1.66
C ALA A 76 -15.43 21.14 -0.87
N ASP A 77 -16.38 20.35 -1.39
CA ASP A 77 -17.73 20.22 -0.84
C ASP A 77 -17.90 18.95 0.01
N VAL A 78 -16.85 18.14 0.16
CA VAL A 78 -16.90 16.90 0.94
C VAL A 78 -16.19 17.07 2.27
N GLN A 79 -16.77 16.47 3.31
CA GLN A 79 -16.14 16.39 4.62
C GLN A 79 -15.24 15.16 4.70
N ALA A 80 -14.10 15.33 5.36
CA ALA A 80 -13.19 14.23 5.61
C ALA A 80 -13.76 13.31 6.69
N VAL A 81 -13.60 12.01 6.49
CA VAL A 81 -13.75 10.99 7.51
C VAL A 81 -12.39 10.76 8.15
N LYS A 82 -12.34 10.70 9.48
CA LYS A 82 -11.12 10.39 10.24
C LYS A 82 -11.19 8.95 10.74
N LEU A 83 -10.19 8.16 10.38
CA LEU A 83 -9.99 6.79 10.85
C LEU A 83 -8.89 6.79 11.91
N VAL A 84 -9.14 6.06 12.99
CA VAL A 84 -8.22 5.90 14.11
C VAL A 84 -8.16 4.43 14.48
N TYR A 85 -7.07 4.01 15.13
CA TYR A 85 -7.07 2.75 15.84
C TYR A 85 -7.70 2.97 17.22
N PRO A 86 -8.80 2.27 17.59
CA PRO A 86 -9.50 2.51 18.86
C PRO A 86 -8.65 2.27 20.11
N PHE A 87 -7.57 1.50 19.99
CA PHE A 87 -6.64 1.20 21.07
C PHE A 87 -5.29 1.89 20.89
N GLY A 88 -5.24 2.95 20.06
CA GLY A 88 -4.03 3.73 19.82
C GLY A 88 -3.44 4.28 21.10
N GLN A 89 -2.12 4.21 21.23
CA GLN A 89 -1.33 4.65 22.37
C GLN A 89 -0.42 5.81 21.98
N THR A 90 0.28 6.35 22.97
CA THR A 90 1.35 7.33 22.75
C THR A 90 2.40 6.77 21.80
N GLU A 91 2.80 7.57 20.81
CA GLU A 91 3.86 7.28 19.83
C GLU A 91 3.58 6.09 18.91
N ASP A 92 2.32 5.68 18.69
CA ASP A 92 1.99 4.67 17.68
C ASP A 92 2.20 5.18 16.24
N TYR A 93 2.08 6.50 16.02
CA TYR A 93 2.31 7.18 14.76
C TYR A 93 1.49 6.67 13.57
N LEU A 94 0.21 6.29 13.78
CA LEU A 94 -0.66 5.87 12.69
C LEU A 94 -0.71 6.91 11.56
N GLY A 95 -0.36 6.49 10.34
CA GLY A 95 -0.32 7.35 9.16
C GLY A 95 0.96 8.18 9.04
N GLN A 96 2.06 7.79 9.69
CA GLN A 96 3.37 8.44 9.49
C GLN A 96 3.87 8.21 8.07
N GLY A 97 3.83 6.96 7.61
CA GLY A 97 4.03 6.61 6.22
C GLY A 97 2.81 6.88 5.34
N SER A 98 2.97 6.79 4.02
CA SER A 98 1.83 6.94 3.09
C SER A 98 0.82 5.83 3.31
N PRO A 99 -0.47 6.16 3.51
CA PRO A 99 -1.52 5.18 3.34
C PRO A 99 -1.70 4.84 1.85
N SER A 100 -2.43 3.75 1.58
CA SER A 100 -2.81 3.33 0.23
C SER A 100 -4.26 2.87 0.18
N ILE A 101 -4.88 2.97 -0.99
CA ILE A 101 -6.27 2.60 -1.26
C ILE A 101 -6.30 1.75 -2.54
N SER A 102 -7.09 0.67 -2.55
CA SER A 102 -7.27 -0.20 -3.73
C SER A 102 -7.96 0.56 -4.89
N ASN A 103 -7.90 0.02 -6.11
CA ASN A 103 -8.46 0.69 -7.29
C ASN A 103 -9.98 0.88 -7.17
N ASP A 104 -10.66 -0.12 -6.61
CA ASP A 104 -12.10 -0.11 -6.36
C ASP A 104 -12.49 0.75 -5.15
N GLY A 105 -11.53 1.19 -4.33
CA GLY A 105 -11.78 2.00 -3.15
C GLY A 105 -12.44 1.27 -1.99
N LEU A 106 -12.32 -0.07 -1.93
CA LEU A 106 -12.92 -0.89 -0.87
C LEU A 106 -11.94 -1.27 0.24
N THR A 107 -10.64 -1.28 -0.03
CA THR A 107 -9.60 -1.63 0.95
C THR A 107 -8.60 -0.49 1.13
N LEU A 108 -8.56 0.07 2.33
CA LEU A 108 -7.60 1.10 2.74
C LEU A 108 -6.58 0.48 3.68
N VAL A 109 -5.31 0.80 3.47
CA VAL A 109 -4.20 0.39 4.34
C VAL A 109 -3.39 1.58 4.83
N ALA A 110 -2.96 1.51 6.09
CA ALA A 110 -2.03 2.47 6.67
C ALA A 110 -1.16 1.77 7.73
N ALA A 111 0.02 2.30 8.01
CA ALA A 111 0.89 1.76 9.05
C ALA A 111 0.95 2.65 10.28
N ALA A 112 1.20 2.02 11.42
CA ALA A 112 1.53 2.60 12.70
C ALA A 112 2.91 2.05 13.11
N PRO A 113 4.02 2.67 12.64
CA PRO A 113 5.36 2.12 12.82
C PRO A 113 5.82 2.10 14.28
N GLY A 114 5.29 2.97 15.15
CA GLY A 114 5.63 2.96 16.58
C GLY A 114 4.83 1.98 17.43
N MET A 115 3.83 1.30 16.86
CA MET A 115 3.04 0.31 17.59
C MET A 115 3.79 -1.03 17.72
N GLY A 116 4.51 -1.21 18.83
CA GLY A 116 5.32 -2.41 19.07
C GLY A 116 6.56 -2.41 18.18
N ASP A 117 6.74 -3.44 17.35
CA ASP A 117 7.73 -3.42 16.26
C ASP A 117 7.20 -2.70 15.01
N GLY A 118 6.02 -2.06 15.11
CA GLY A 118 5.26 -1.49 14.01
C GLY A 118 4.20 -2.44 13.47
N THR A 119 3.11 -1.90 12.94
CA THR A 119 2.05 -2.70 12.33
C THR A 119 1.38 -2.03 11.14
N VAL A 120 0.69 -2.82 10.33
CA VAL A 120 -0.15 -2.36 9.22
C VAL A 120 -1.61 -2.63 9.57
N LEU A 121 -2.43 -1.60 9.42
CA LEU A 121 -3.86 -1.59 9.68
C LEU A 121 -4.62 -1.61 8.36
N VAL A 122 -5.66 -2.43 8.30
CA VAL A 122 -6.52 -2.60 7.13
C VAL A 122 -7.95 -2.24 7.50
N TRP A 123 -8.55 -1.33 6.74
CA TRP A 123 -9.99 -1.07 6.76
C TRP A 123 -10.60 -1.60 5.47
N GLU A 124 -11.57 -2.50 5.60
CA GLU A 124 -12.27 -3.13 4.46
C GLU A 124 -13.76 -2.89 4.56
N ARG A 125 -14.37 -2.44 3.47
CA ARG A 125 -15.82 -2.28 3.35
C ARG A 125 -16.37 -3.14 2.21
N SER A 126 -17.57 -3.66 2.40
CA SER A 126 -18.21 -4.54 1.41
C SER A 126 -18.62 -3.80 0.15
N ASN A 127 -18.97 -2.51 0.28
CA ASN A 127 -19.33 -1.65 -0.83
C ASN A 127 -19.09 -0.18 -0.49
N ARG A 128 -19.18 0.71 -1.48
CA ARG A 128 -18.91 2.15 -1.28
C ARG A 128 -19.98 2.96 -0.55
N ALA A 129 -21.19 2.41 -0.38
CA ALA A 129 -22.19 3.06 0.47
C ALA A 129 -21.82 2.93 1.96
N ASP A 130 -20.98 1.95 2.30
CA ASP A 130 -20.49 1.76 3.66
C ASP A 130 -19.35 2.75 3.98
N SER A 131 -19.35 3.29 5.19
CA SER A 131 -18.27 4.14 5.68
C SER A 131 -17.13 3.29 6.24
N PHE A 132 -15.88 3.67 5.95
CA PHE A 132 -14.70 3.09 6.60
C PHE A 132 -14.68 3.25 8.13
N GLN A 133 -15.46 4.18 8.70
CA GLN A 133 -15.60 4.27 10.18
C GLN A 133 -16.44 3.16 10.78
N SER A 134 -17.28 2.50 9.97
CA SER A 134 -18.16 1.43 10.42
C SER A 134 -17.54 0.05 10.24
N THR A 135 -16.32 -0.03 9.70
CA THR A 135 -15.61 -1.30 9.46
C THR A 135 -14.72 -1.62 10.65
N SER A 136 -14.62 -2.91 10.99
CA SER A 136 -13.55 -3.37 11.88
C SER A 136 -12.20 -3.15 11.22
N VAL A 137 -11.21 -2.77 12.02
CA VAL A 137 -9.82 -2.65 11.58
C VAL A 137 -9.08 -3.95 11.87
N VAL A 138 -8.35 -4.46 10.89
CA VAL A 138 -7.53 -5.67 11.00
C VAL A 138 -6.06 -5.25 11.12
N LEU A 139 -5.33 -5.85 12.06
CA LEU A 139 -3.89 -5.71 12.17
C LEU A 139 -3.21 -6.85 11.40
N LEU A 140 -2.23 -6.52 10.57
CA LEU A 140 -1.50 -7.54 9.84
C LEU A 140 -0.58 -8.36 10.77
N PRO A 141 -0.49 -9.68 10.56
CA PRO A 141 0.27 -10.57 11.43
C PRO A 141 1.77 -10.37 11.20
N GLN A 142 2.52 -10.58 12.27
CA GLN A 142 3.97 -10.42 12.24
C GLN A 142 4.67 -11.59 11.54
N HIS A 143 5.83 -11.35 10.91
CA HIS A 143 6.66 -12.41 10.37
C HIS A 143 7.20 -13.29 11.52
N PRO A 144 7.15 -14.63 11.42
CA PRO A 144 7.40 -15.51 12.56
C PRO A 144 8.84 -15.47 13.09
N THR A 145 9.81 -15.02 12.27
CA THR A 145 11.24 -15.09 12.61
C THR A 145 12.03 -13.82 12.33
N ILE A 146 11.41 -12.80 11.71
CA ILE A 146 12.10 -11.56 11.34
C ILE A 146 11.31 -10.42 11.99
N PRO A 147 11.84 -9.79 13.06
CA PRO A 147 11.23 -8.61 13.64
C PRO A 147 11.08 -7.50 12.59
N GLN A 148 9.94 -6.81 12.62
CA GLN A 148 9.55 -5.87 11.57
C GLN A 148 9.71 -4.41 11.99
N TYR A 149 10.75 -4.11 12.78
CA TYR A 149 11.00 -2.81 13.39
C TYR A 149 10.66 -1.61 12.47
N ASP A 150 9.72 -0.80 12.95
CA ASP A 150 9.14 0.40 12.31
C ASP A 150 8.51 0.13 10.94
N ILE A 151 7.79 -0.99 10.80
CA ILE A 151 7.16 -1.32 9.53
C ILE A 151 6.18 -0.25 9.07
N GLY A 152 6.34 0.13 7.81
CA GLY A 152 5.54 1.14 7.14
C GLY A 152 5.90 2.59 7.52
N GLU A 153 7.05 2.85 8.19
CA GLU A 153 7.61 4.20 8.37
C GLU A 153 7.64 4.96 7.03
N GLY A 154 8.12 4.30 5.97
CA GLY A 154 8.17 4.84 4.61
C GLY A 154 6.83 4.84 3.87
N GLY A 155 5.82 4.18 4.41
CA GLY A 155 4.51 3.95 3.79
C GLY A 155 4.22 2.50 3.44
N VAL A 156 2.98 2.28 3.06
CA VAL A 156 2.43 0.99 2.65
C VAL A 156 1.77 1.12 1.28
N THR A 157 1.67 0.02 0.56
CA THR A 157 0.96 -0.03 -0.74
C THR A 157 0.09 -1.26 -0.84
N ILE A 158 -0.99 -1.15 -1.61
CA ILE A 158 -1.93 -2.23 -1.89
C ILE A 158 -2.14 -2.33 -3.40
N THR A 159 -2.26 -3.55 -3.91
CA THR A 159 -2.56 -3.80 -5.33
C THR A 159 -3.94 -3.33 -5.72
N GLY A 160 -4.15 -3.18 -7.03
CA GLY A 160 -5.40 -2.65 -7.58
C GLY A 160 -6.61 -3.51 -7.24
N ASP A 161 -6.42 -4.82 -7.17
CA ASP A 161 -7.42 -5.82 -6.79
C ASP A 161 -7.66 -5.94 -5.27
N GLY A 162 -6.88 -5.24 -4.44
CA GLY A 162 -7.02 -5.32 -2.98
C GLY A 162 -6.59 -6.65 -2.35
N LEU A 163 -5.80 -7.47 -3.06
CA LEU A 163 -5.41 -8.82 -2.59
C LEU A 163 -3.97 -8.93 -2.06
N MET A 164 -3.13 -7.92 -2.31
CA MET A 164 -1.74 -7.90 -1.85
C MET A 164 -1.39 -6.57 -1.20
N ILE A 165 -0.86 -6.63 0.01
CA ILE A 165 -0.33 -5.49 0.76
C ILE A 165 1.18 -5.62 0.87
N VAL A 166 1.89 -4.51 0.70
CA VAL A 166 3.35 -4.43 0.77
C VAL A 166 3.78 -3.28 1.68
N ALA A 167 4.71 -3.55 2.60
CA ALA A 167 5.24 -2.56 3.53
C ALA A 167 6.76 -2.73 3.72
N GLY A 168 7.50 -1.64 3.88
CA GLY A 168 8.93 -1.68 4.19
C GLY A 168 9.18 -1.66 5.70
N ALA A 169 10.15 -2.42 6.18
CA ALA A 169 10.63 -2.40 7.57
C ALA A 169 12.14 -2.11 7.57
N PRO A 170 12.53 -0.83 7.69
CA PRO A 170 13.91 -0.41 7.45
C PRO A 170 14.92 -0.95 8.45
N TYR A 171 14.51 -1.23 9.68
CA TYR A 171 15.41 -1.66 10.73
C TYR A 171 15.38 -3.17 10.96
N ALA A 172 14.69 -3.94 10.10
CA ALA A 172 14.71 -5.38 10.14
C ALA A 172 16.16 -5.91 9.97
N ASP A 173 16.64 -6.64 10.97
CA ASP A 173 17.94 -7.30 10.96
C ASP A 173 17.84 -8.60 10.13
N THR A 174 18.04 -8.48 8.81
CA THR A 174 17.95 -9.61 7.87
C THR A 174 19.31 -10.23 7.60
N THR A 175 19.94 -9.93 6.46
CA THR A 175 21.27 -10.43 6.11
C THR A 175 22.38 -9.74 6.92
N LYS A 176 22.12 -8.51 7.38
CA LYS A 176 22.97 -7.67 8.24
C LYS A 176 22.09 -6.84 9.19
N SER A 177 22.72 -6.25 10.21
CA SER A 177 22.00 -5.35 11.11
C SER A 177 21.53 -4.09 10.39
N GLY A 178 20.26 -3.74 10.53
CA GLY A 178 19.63 -2.61 9.84
C GLY A 178 19.68 -2.71 8.31
N ALA A 179 19.81 -3.91 7.75
CA ALA A 179 19.74 -4.12 6.29
C ALA A 179 18.34 -3.77 5.75
N GLY A 180 17.31 -3.96 6.58
CA GLY A 180 15.91 -3.75 6.24
C GLY A 180 15.30 -4.92 5.46
N ALA A 181 13.99 -4.83 5.25
CA ALA A 181 13.18 -5.80 4.54
C ALA A 181 11.93 -5.15 3.93
N VAL A 182 11.29 -5.88 3.03
CA VAL A 182 9.93 -5.58 2.56
C VAL A 182 9.06 -6.78 2.87
N PHE A 183 7.90 -6.56 3.48
CA PHE A 183 6.95 -7.62 3.83
C PHE A 183 5.73 -7.57 2.92
N VAL A 184 5.31 -8.74 2.48
CA VAL A 184 4.20 -8.93 1.54
C VAL A 184 3.17 -9.86 2.15
N TRP A 185 1.93 -9.38 2.30
CA TRP A 185 0.77 -10.19 2.64
C TRP A 185 -0.06 -10.37 1.40
N LYS A 186 -0.26 -11.61 0.97
CA LYS A 186 -1.06 -11.95 -0.21
C LYS A 186 -2.12 -12.97 0.17
N ARG A 187 -3.38 -12.64 -0.10
CA ARG A 187 -4.51 -13.56 -0.01
C ARG A 187 -4.99 -13.96 -1.41
N ALA A 188 -5.64 -15.11 -1.52
CA ALA A 188 -6.12 -15.61 -2.82
C ALA A 188 -7.42 -14.93 -3.27
N THR A 189 -8.30 -14.59 -2.32
CA THR A 189 -9.60 -13.96 -2.54
C THR A 189 -9.91 -13.01 -1.39
N THR A 190 -10.89 -12.14 -1.55
CA THR A 190 -11.37 -11.25 -0.46
C THR A 190 -12.12 -11.99 0.65
N GLU A 191 -12.41 -13.29 0.47
CA GLU A 191 -13.03 -14.13 1.53
C GLU A 191 -12.01 -14.57 2.58
N ILE A 192 -10.72 -14.54 2.25
CA ILE A 192 -9.62 -14.82 3.18
C ILE A 192 -9.27 -13.51 3.88
N ALA A 193 -9.26 -13.50 5.20
CA ALA A 193 -8.87 -12.31 5.94
C ALA A 193 -7.36 -12.12 5.88
N PHE A 194 -6.89 -10.87 5.91
CA PHE A 194 -5.44 -10.60 5.83
C PHE A 194 -4.69 -11.04 7.10
N ASP A 195 -5.38 -11.20 8.23
CA ASP A 195 -4.83 -11.76 9.47
C ASP A 195 -4.68 -13.28 9.45
N ASP A 196 -5.26 -13.96 8.45
CA ASP A 196 -5.07 -15.40 8.22
C ASP A 196 -3.86 -15.72 7.32
N VAL A 197 -3.19 -14.72 6.74
CA VAL A 197 -2.03 -14.93 5.85
C VAL A 197 -0.73 -14.46 6.50
N ALA A 198 0.27 -15.34 6.55
CA ALA A 198 1.60 -14.96 7.03
C ALA A 198 2.32 -14.09 5.98
N PRO A 199 3.09 -13.06 6.40
CA PRO A 199 3.87 -12.28 5.46
C PRO A 199 5.01 -13.08 4.86
N THR A 200 5.34 -12.77 3.61
CA THR A 200 6.60 -13.14 2.96
C THR A 200 7.58 -11.98 3.07
N ALA A 201 8.80 -12.25 3.57
CA ALA A 201 9.87 -11.26 3.60
C ALA A 201 10.66 -11.27 2.29
N LEU A 202 10.77 -10.11 1.65
CA LEU A 202 11.67 -9.82 0.55
C LEU A 202 12.89 -9.07 1.09
N VAL A 203 14.06 -9.62 0.84
CA VAL A 203 15.33 -9.11 1.38
C VAL A 203 16.31 -8.82 0.25
N ASN A 204 17.23 -7.87 0.46
CA ASN A 204 18.36 -7.67 -0.44
C ASN A 204 19.50 -8.63 -0.05
N PRO A 205 19.82 -9.65 -0.86
CA PRO A 205 20.87 -10.61 -0.53
C PRO A 205 22.27 -9.99 -0.55
N PHE A 206 22.41 -8.79 -1.11
CA PHE A 206 23.67 -8.04 -1.20
C PHE A 206 23.71 -6.86 -0.23
N ALA A 207 22.82 -6.80 0.77
CA ALA A 207 22.78 -5.67 1.69
C ALA A 207 24.01 -5.60 2.59
N SER A 208 24.46 -4.38 2.85
CA SER A 208 25.37 -4.02 3.93
C SER A 208 24.58 -3.68 5.19
N SER A 209 25.29 -3.54 6.32
CA SER A 209 24.67 -3.01 7.54
C SER A 209 24.17 -1.59 7.31
N SER A 210 23.02 -1.25 7.88
CA SER A 210 22.43 0.10 7.76
C SER A 210 22.10 0.53 6.32
N ASP A 211 21.76 -0.41 5.44
CA ASP A 211 21.24 -0.11 4.10
C ASP A 211 19.78 0.39 4.15
N TYR A 212 19.05 0.01 5.20
CA TYR A 212 17.69 0.44 5.50
C TYR A 212 16.71 0.28 4.32
N LEU A 213 16.70 -0.91 3.72
CA LEU A 213 15.73 -1.28 2.69
C LEU A 213 14.30 -1.10 3.22
N GLY A 214 13.48 -0.33 2.50
CA GLY A 214 12.09 -0.08 2.87
C GLY A 214 11.87 1.13 3.78
N ARG A 215 12.90 1.93 4.09
CA ARG A 215 12.72 3.20 4.85
C ARG A 215 11.95 4.24 4.05
N GLY A 216 12.19 4.28 2.75
CA GLY A 216 11.43 5.12 1.82
C GLY A 216 10.10 4.48 1.44
N ARG A 217 9.37 5.11 0.52
CA ARG A 217 8.15 4.52 -0.06
C ARG A 217 8.49 3.18 -0.71
N VAL A 218 7.69 2.18 -0.40
CA VAL A 218 7.58 0.96 -1.22
C VAL A 218 6.53 1.18 -2.30
N GLY A 219 6.77 0.64 -3.49
CA GLY A 219 5.85 0.69 -4.62
C GLY A 219 5.49 -0.71 -5.09
N THR A 220 4.24 -0.88 -5.51
CA THR A 220 3.76 -2.09 -6.19
C THR A 220 3.07 -1.70 -7.49
N SER A 221 3.19 -2.53 -8.52
CA SER A 221 2.37 -2.39 -9.72
C SER A 221 0.91 -2.76 -9.40
N PRO A 222 -0.09 -2.21 -10.11
CA PRO A 222 -1.50 -2.51 -9.84
C PRO A 222 -1.86 -4.00 -9.94
N ASP A 223 -1.13 -4.77 -10.76
CA ASP A 223 -1.27 -6.22 -10.93
C ASP A 223 -0.47 -7.05 -9.90
N GLY A 224 0.31 -6.40 -9.03
CA GLY A 224 1.13 -7.05 -8.01
C GLY A 224 2.31 -7.85 -8.54
N LEU A 225 2.69 -7.69 -9.81
CA LEU A 225 3.80 -8.44 -10.41
C LEU A 225 5.16 -7.78 -10.21
N VAL A 226 5.20 -6.49 -9.88
CA VAL A 226 6.43 -5.73 -9.66
C VAL A 226 6.37 -5.02 -8.33
N ILE A 227 7.38 -5.25 -7.48
CA ILE A 227 7.57 -4.53 -6.23
C ILE A 227 8.91 -3.79 -6.31
N ALA A 228 8.94 -2.54 -5.87
CA ALA A 228 10.17 -1.75 -5.79
C ALA A 228 10.32 -1.11 -4.41
N ALA A 229 11.53 -1.13 -3.86
CA ALA A 229 11.84 -0.50 -2.58
C ALA A 229 13.22 0.14 -2.58
N GLY A 230 13.33 1.30 -1.96
CA GLY A 230 14.59 2.00 -1.78
C GLY A 230 15.36 1.51 -0.54
N ALA A 231 16.67 1.33 -0.69
CA ALA A 231 17.65 1.15 0.38
C ALA A 231 18.55 2.38 0.40
N HIS A 232 18.08 3.45 1.05
CA HIS A 232 18.71 4.76 1.00
C HIS A 232 20.08 4.83 1.69
N GLY A 233 20.36 3.90 2.61
CA GLY A 233 21.66 3.80 3.29
C GLY A 233 22.73 3.08 2.46
N SER A 234 22.34 2.47 1.34
CA SER A 234 23.23 1.61 0.54
C SER A 234 24.48 2.33 0.06
N ASP A 235 25.63 1.68 0.27
CA ASP A 235 26.95 2.20 -0.05
C ASP A 235 27.56 1.60 -1.33
N ARG A 236 26.76 0.84 -2.09
CA ARG A 236 27.22 0.04 -3.25
C ARG A 236 27.97 0.85 -4.30
N SER A 237 27.61 2.13 -4.50
CA SER A 237 28.26 3.02 -5.47
C SER A 237 29.04 4.17 -4.80
N GLY A 238 29.30 4.05 -3.49
CA GLY A 238 29.87 5.10 -2.65
C GLY A 238 29.04 5.33 -1.39
N SER A 239 29.62 5.94 -0.36
CA SER A 239 28.95 6.16 0.93
C SER A 239 27.57 6.84 0.77
N LEU A 240 26.52 6.19 1.31
CA LEU A 240 25.13 6.66 1.25
C LEU A 240 24.63 6.97 -0.17
N SER A 241 25.17 6.28 -1.19
CA SER A 241 24.73 6.43 -2.59
C SER A 241 23.28 6.02 -2.82
N GLY A 242 22.72 5.20 -1.93
CA GLY A 242 21.41 4.61 -2.04
C GLY A 242 21.32 3.54 -3.13
N SER A 243 20.27 2.73 -3.08
CA SER A 243 19.90 1.82 -4.15
C SER A 243 18.40 1.59 -4.19
N VAL A 244 17.89 1.06 -5.30
CA VAL A 244 16.52 0.56 -5.42
C VAL A 244 16.59 -0.91 -5.77
N VAL A 245 15.86 -1.72 -5.01
CA VAL A 245 15.70 -3.16 -5.25
C VAL A 245 14.33 -3.36 -5.88
N VAL A 246 14.30 -4.12 -6.97
CA VAL A 246 13.07 -4.45 -7.71
C VAL A 246 12.92 -5.96 -7.73
N TRP A 247 11.73 -6.43 -7.37
CA TRP A 247 11.32 -7.82 -7.50
C TRP A 247 10.29 -7.92 -8.61
N GLU A 248 10.57 -8.78 -9.58
CA GLU A 248 9.62 -9.22 -10.58
C GLU A 248 9.12 -10.58 -10.14
N ILE A 249 7.84 -10.66 -9.81
CA ILE A 249 7.18 -11.93 -9.45
C ILE A 249 6.88 -12.64 -10.77
N PRO A 250 7.52 -13.78 -11.05
CA PRO A 250 7.26 -14.49 -12.28
C PRO A 250 5.78 -14.87 -12.34
N VAL A 251 5.13 -14.59 -13.46
CA VAL A 251 3.91 -15.29 -13.84
C VAL A 251 4.28 -16.73 -14.16
N ASN A 252 4.52 -17.54 -13.13
CA ASN A 252 4.56 -18.98 -13.28
C ASN A 252 3.12 -19.41 -13.62
N TYR A 253 2.79 -19.33 -14.91
CA TYR A 253 1.60 -19.95 -15.47
C TYR A 253 1.64 -21.41 -15.01
N HIS A 254 0.69 -21.80 -14.16
CA HIS A 254 0.48 -23.20 -13.83
C HIS A 254 0.08 -23.91 -15.12
N CYS A 255 1.06 -24.48 -15.83
CA CYS A 255 0.78 -25.43 -16.88
C CYS A 255 0.14 -26.65 -16.18
N PRO A 256 -1.11 -27.05 -16.53
CA PRO A 256 -1.73 -28.24 -15.97
C PRO A 256 -0.79 -29.44 -16.09
N PRO A 257 -0.83 -30.42 -15.17
CA PRO A 257 0.18 -31.48 -15.02
C PRO A 257 0.40 -32.38 -16.27
N HIS A 258 -0.35 -32.17 -17.35
CA HIS A 258 -0.23 -32.90 -18.60
C HIS A 258 0.77 -32.34 -19.62
N TYR A 259 1.45 -31.21 -19.37
CA TYR A 259 2.42 -30.64 -20.31
C TYR A 259 3.76 -30.30 -19.66
N ALA A 260 4.53 -31.33 -19.29
CA ALA A 260 5.94 -31.20 -18.97
C ALA A 260 6.77 -31.21 -20.26
N GLY A 261 7.42 -30.09 -20.61
CA GLY A 261 8.52 -30.07 -21.60
C GLY A 261 8.36 -29.20 -22.86
N GLN A 262 7.39 -28.28 -22.94
CA GLN A 262 7.35 -27.28 -24.01
C GLN A 262 7.16 -25.86 -23.47
N GLU A 263 7.69 -24.87 -24.20
CA GLU A 263 7.62 -23.45 -23.85
C GLU A 263 6.15 -23.00 -23.71
N CYS A 264 5.70 -22.77 -22.47
CA CYS A 264 4.35 -22.28 -22.18
C CYS A 264 4.19 -20.86 -22.81
N ARG A 265 3.21 -20.68 -23.71
CA ARG A 265 2.88 -19.37 -24.32
C ARG A 265 1.70 -18.72 -23.58
N PRO A 266 1.65 -17.37 -23.49
CA PRO A 266 0.51 -16.68 -22.88
C PRO A 266 -0.80 -17.00 -23.60
N CYS A 267 -1.91 -17.08 -22.87
CA CYS A 267 -3.23 -17.03 -23.48
C CYS A 267 -3.39 -15.68 -24.22
N PRO A 268 -3.93 -15.66 -25.45
CA PRO A 268 -4.32 -14.41 -26.07
C PRO A 268 -5.28 -13.65 -25.15
N ALA A 269 -5.12 -12.32 -25.07
CA ALA A 269 -5.91 -11.46 -24.19
C ALA A 269 -7.43 -11.64 -24.38
N GLU A 270 -7.87 -12.03 -25.58
CA GLU A 270 -9.27 -12.30 -25.86
C GLU A 270 -9.84 -13.55 -25.15
N TRP A 271 -9.01 -14.42 -24.57
CA TRP A 271 -9.43 -15.70 -23.96
C TRP A 271 -9.18 -15.78 -22.46
N GLU A 272 -8.62 -14.74 -21.83
CA GLU A 272 -8.45 -14.67 -20.38
C GLU A 272 -9.79 -14.84 -19.66
N GLY A 273 -9.83 -15.71 -18.64
CA GLY A 273 -11.04 -16.01 -17.88
C GLY A 273 -12.06 -16.92 -18.58
N THR A 274 -11.69 -17.55 -19.70
CA THR A 274 -12.56 -18.51 -20.40
C THR A 274 -12.03 -19.93 -20.29
N ALA A 275 -12.93 -20.92 -20.38
CA ALA A 275 -12.56 -22.34 -20.43
C ALA A 275 -11.64 -22.69 -21.62
N LYS A 276 -11.52 -21.81 -22.63
CA LYS A 276 -10.56 -21.98 -23.74
C LYS A 276 -9.11 -21.72 -23.32
N CYS A 277 -8.87 -20.84 -22.35
CA CYS A 277 -7.55 -20.62 -21.78
C CYS A 277 -7.16 -21.79 -20.87
N ASP A 278 -8.11 -22.33 -20.10
CA ASP A 278 -7.89 -23.48 -19.22
C ASP A 278 -7.64 -24.80 -19.97
N ALA A 279 -8.15 -24.92 -21.20
CA ALA A 279 -8.01 -26.13 -22.02
C ALA A 279 -6.61 -26.32 -22.65
N GLY A 280 -5.72 -25.33 -22.55
CA GLY A 280 -4.42 -25.34 -23.21
C GLY A 280 -4.54 -25.22 -24.73
N TYR A 281 -3.80 -24.29 -25.32
CA TYR A 281 -3.72 -24.12 -26.76
C TYR A 281 -3.05 -25.35 -27.40
N ALA A 282 -3.83 -26.36 -27.80
CA ALA A 282 -3.40 -27.35 -28.78
C ALA A 282 -3.84 -26.86 -30.16
N ALA A 283 -2.99 -26.06 -30.81
CA ALA A 283 -3.12 -25.80 -32.25
C ALA A 283 -1.97 -26.53 -32.95
N ILE A 284 -2.34 -27.67 -33.56
CA ILE A 284 -1.74 -28.44 -34.68
C ILE A 284 -0.24 -28.21 -34.97
#